data_AF-A0ABD2G6H8-F1
#
_entry.id   AF-A0ABD2G6H8-F1
#
_cell.length_a   1.000
_cell.length_b   1.000
_cell.length_c   1.000
_cell.angle_alpha   90.00
_cell.angle_beta   90.00
_cell.angle_gamma   90.00
#
_symmetry.space_group_name_H-M   'P 1'
#
loop_
_entity.id
_entity.type
_entity.pdbx_description
1 polymer ?
#
loop_
_entity_poly.entity_id
_entity_poly.type
_entity_poly.pdbx_seq_one_letter_code
_entity_poly.pdbx_strand_id
1 'polypeptide(L)'
;MAEKLSDIVTFLRGRGVPEDTVNFIEEQKIDREVILLMEDAQLANYLPSYGDRIALFNFCKHHTNTSKRKEGLFDKLRQKLKLRKEGHSEEEVPETSRKSRRKAKQSTRNIEIGWVHTIDKVTKQVRAKQGGGTRKVPINVHGGFNDILKEGKALFFPEGSKSSKGHESDFKFDV
;
A
#
# COMPACT_ATOMS: atom_id res chain seq x y z
N MET A 1 12.59 18.46 -21.24
CA MET A 1 12.39 17.46 -22.33
C MET A 1 13.55 16.49 -22.43
N ALA A 2 14.81 16.92 -22.34
CA ALA A 2 15.99 16.04 -22.44
C ALA A 2 16.13 14.97 -21.33
N GLU A 3 15.69 15.27 -20.09
CA GLU A 3 15.86 14.34 -18.96
C GLU A 3 15.12 12.99 -19.15
N LYS A 4 13.96 12.99 -19.81
CA LYS A 4 13.13 11.78 -19.96
C LYS A 4 13.68 10.78 -20.97
N LEU A 5 14.40 11.24 -22.00
CA LEU A 5 15.01 10.38 -23.03
C LEU A 5 16.28 9.72 -22.48
N SER A 6 17.07 10.47 -21.70
CA SER A 6 18.28 9.99 -21.03
C SER A 6 18.02 8.76 -20.15
N ASP A 7 16.89 8.74 -19.44
CA ASP A 7 16.52 7.63 -18.55
C ASP A 7 16.21 6.34 -19.33
N ILE A 8 15.56 6.45 -20.49
CA ILE A 8 15.24 5.30 -21.36
C ILE A 8 16.51 4.71 -21.97
N VAL A 9 17.37 5.56 -22.51
CA VAL A 9 18.66 5.16 -23.10
C VAL A 9 19.51 4.42 -22.07
N THR A 10 19.59 4.98 -20.85
CA THR A 10 20.31 4.35 -19.73
C THR A 10 19.72 3.00 -19.35
N PHE A 11 18.39 2.90 -19.29
CA PHE A 11 17.70 1.65 -19.00
C PHE A 11 17.98 0.56 -20.06
N LEU A 12 17.93 0.91 -21.34
CA LEU A 12 18.15 -0.04 -22.44
C LEU A 12 19.61 -0.52 -22.50
N ARG A 13 20.58 0.38 -22.29
CA ARG A 13 22.00 0.01 -22.16
C ARG A 13 22.24 -0.94 -20.99
N GLY A 14 21.61 -0.70 -19.85
CA GLY A 14 21.67 -1.59 -18.68
C GLY A 14 21.12 -3.00 -18.92
N ARG A 15 20.28 -3.18 -19.95
CA ARG A 15 19.76 -4.49 -20.38
C ARG A 15 20.59 -5.16 -21.47
N GLY A 16 21.63 -4.50 -21.97
CA GLY A 16 22.48 -5.01 -23.05
C GLY A 16 21.83 -4.94 -24.43
N VAL A 17 20.91 -3.99 -24.65
CA VAL A 17 20.34 -3.73 -25.98
C VAL A 17 21.44 -3.18 -26.89
N PRO A 18 21.57 -3.65 -28.16
CA PRO A 18 22.59 -3.16 -29.09
C PRO A 18 22.55 -1.64 -29.25
N GLU A 19 23.72 -1.00 -29.33
CA GLU A 19 23.78 0.47 -29.42
C GLU A 19 23.15 1.02 -30.70
N ASP A 20 23.15 0.25 -31.79
CA ASP A 20 22.45 0.65 -33.02
C ASP A 20 20.95 0.87 -32.76
N THR A 21 20.34 -0.01 -31.95
CA THR A 21 18.93 0.12 -31.54
C THR A 21 18.71 1.31 -30.61
N VAL A 22 19.64 1.54 -29.67
CA VAL A 22 19.56 2.65 -28.71
C VAL A 22 19.70 4.00 -29.43
N ASN A 23 20.66 4.11 -30.34
CA ASN A 23 20.88 5.29 -31.16
C ASN A 23 19.66 5.57 -32.04
N PHE A 24 19.07 4.54 -32.64
CA PHE A 24 17.85 4.69 -33.44
C PHE A 24 16.68 5.23 -32.61
N ILE A 25 16.49 4.74 -31.38
CA ILE A 25 15.46 5.23 -30.44
C ILE A 25 15.70 6.71 -30.09
N GLU A 26 16.97 7.11 -29.91
CA GLU A 26 17.36 8.48 -29.62
C GLU A 26 17.14 9.42 -30.83
N GLU A 27 17.55 8.99 -32.04
CA GLU A 27 17.36 9.73 -33.29
C GLU A 27 15.88 9.96 -33.61
N GLN A 28 15.05 8.93 -33.43
CA GLN A 28 13.61 9.03 -33.65
C GLN A 28 12.87 9.75 -32.51
N LYS A 29 13.58 10.20 -31.47
CA LYS A 29 13.02 10.86 -30.29
C LYS A 29 11.88 10.06 -29.66
N ILE A 30 12.04 8.73 -29.60
CA ILE A 30 11.06 7.83 -29.00
C ILE A 30 11.19 7.98 -27.48
N ASP A 31 10.50 8.98 -26.96
CA ASP A 31 10.45 9.25 -25.54
C ASP A 31 9.40 8.39 -24.83
N ARG A 32 9.33 8.58 -23.52
CA ARG A 32 8.46 7.82 -22.64
C ARG A 32 6.98 7.96 -22.98
N GLU A 33 6.53 9.16 -23.34
CA GLU A 33 5.12 9.40 -23.62
C GLU A 33 4.75 8.72 -24.95
N VAL A 34 5.65 8.77 -25.93
CA VAL A 34 5.51 8.04 -27.20
C VAL A 34 5.41 6.54 -26.95
N ILE A 35 6.32 5.95 -26.16
CA ILE A 35 6.29 4.52 -25.82
C ILE A 35 4.95 4.11 -25.20
N LEU A 36 4.39 4.94 -24.30
CA LEU A 36 3.10 4.63 -23.65
C LEU A 36 1.89 4.71 -24.59
N LEU A 37 2.02 5.36 -25.75
CA LEU A 37 0.99 5.46 -26.78
C LEU A 37 1.11 4.39 -27.86
N MET A 38 2.26 3.73 -27.98
CA MET A 38 2.52 2.71 -28.99
C MET A 38 1.95 1.34 -28.61
N GLU A 39 1.55 0.59 -29.62
CA GLU A 39 1.23 -0.84 -29.49
C GLU A 39 2.49 -1.72 -29.55
N ASP A 40 2.42 -2.96 -29.03
CA ASP A 40 3.57 -3.88 -29.03
C ASP A 40 4.13 -4.13 -30.44
N ALA A 41 3.25 -4.24 -31.44
CA ALA A 41 3.63 -4.44 -32.83
C ALA A 41 4.45 -3.27 -33.39
N GLN A 42 4.14 -2.04 -32.98
CA GLN A 42 4.89 -0.85 -33.40
C GLN A 42 6.25 -0.81 -32.70
N LEU A 43 6.30 -1.16 -31.42
CA LEU A 43 7.54 -1.20 -30.66
C LEU A 43 8.46 -2.34 -31.11
N ALA A 44 7.90 -3.45 -31.61
CA ALA A 44 8.65 -4.59 -32.15
C ALA A 44 9.52 -4.23 -33.37
N ASN A 45 9.16 -3.19 -34.12
CA ASN A 45 9.96 -2.69 -35.24
C ASN A 45 11.30 -2.09 -34.80
N TYR A 46 11.41 -1.69 -33.53
CA TYR A 46 12.59 -1.03 -32.97
C TYR A 46 13.29 -1.94 -31.95
N LEU A 47 12.51 -2.65 -31.13
CA LEU A 47 12.99 -3.54 -30.08
C LEU A 47 12.50 -4.98 -30.36
N PRO A 48 13.28 -5.80 -31.08
CA PRO A 48 12.82 -7.13 -31.53
C PRO A 48 12.60 -8.11 -30.37
N SER A 49 13.39 -7.97 -29.29
CA SER A 49 13.26 -8.78 -28.08
C SER A 49 11.97 -8.46 -27.33
N TYR A 50 11.05 -9.43 -27.27
CA TYR A 50 9.77 -9.31 -26.57
C TYR A 50 9.95 -8.98 -25.08
N GLY A 51 10.91 -9.62 -24.41
CA GLY A 51 11.18 -9.39 -22.99
C GLY A 51 11.60 -7.96 -22.70
N ASP A 52 12.42 -7.36 -23.58
CA ASP A 52 12.87 -5.99 -23.43
C ASP A 52 11.76 -4.98 -23.69
N ARG A 53 10.83 -5.27 -24.63
CA ARG A 53 9.62 -4.47 -24.82
C ARG A 53 8.75 -4.43 -23.57
N ILE A 54 8.45 -5.60 -22.99
CA ILE A 54 7.66 -5.67 -21.75
C ILE A 54 8.35 -4.95 -20.59
N ALA A 55 9.68 -5.12 -20.46
CA ALA A 55 10.45 -4.45 -19.43
C ALA A 55 10.44 -2.92 -19.61
N LEU A 56 10.59 -2.44 -20.85
CA LEU A 56 10.54 -1.02 -21.19
C LEU A 56 9.16 -0.42 -20.93
N PHE A 57 8.08 -1.10 -21.32
CA PHE A 57 6.71 -0.68 -20.98
C PHE A 57 6.51 -0.57 -19.47
N ASN A 58 7.01 -1.54 -18.71
CA ASN A 58 6.87 -1.52 -17.26
C ASN A 58 7.67 -0.38 -16.62
N PHE A 59 8.91 -0.16 -17.06
CA PHE A 59 9.75 0.97 -16.67
C PHE A 59 9.02 2.30 -16.94
N CYS A 60 8.45 2.44 -18.14
CA CYS A 60 7.67 3.61 -18.55
C CYS A 60 6.36 3.77 -17.78
N LYS A 61 5.74 2.72 -17.22
CA LYS A 61 4.52 2.84 -16.39
C LYS A 61 4.81 3.20 -14.93
N HIS A 62 5.89 2.69 -14.35
CA HIS A 62 6.17 2.91 -12.93
C HIS A 62 6.64 4.33 -12.61
N HIS A 63 7.27 5.01 -13.56
CA HIS A 63 7.88 6.32 -13.34
C HIS A 63 6.87 7.50 -13.37
N THR A 64 5.55 7.27 -13.58
CA THR A 64 4.50 8.31 -13.63
C THR A 64 3.80 8.36 -12.28
N ASN A 65 3.69 7.21 -11.63
CA ASN A 65 3.06 7.05 -10.34
C ASN A 65 3.93 7.57 -9.19
N THR A 66 5.26 7.55 -9.33
CA THR A 66 6.16 8.12 -8.32
C THR A 66 6.07 9.65 -8.24
N SER A 67 5.94 10.37 -9.37
CA SER A 67 5.75 11.83 -9.37
C SER A 67 4.38 12.21 -8.82
N LYS A 68 3.30 11.60 -9.32
CA LYS A 68 1.92 11.89 -8.88
C LYS A 68 1.70 11.60 -7.39
N ARG A 69 2.36 10.57 -6.84
CA ARG A 69 2.29 10.26 -5.40
C ARG A 69 3.00 11.33 -4.55
N LYS A 70 4.12 11.88 -5.03
CA LYS A 70 4.83 12.98 -4.35
C LYS A 70 4.02 14.28 -4.42
N GLU A 71 3.50 14.63 -5.59
CA GLU A 71 2.64 15.81 -5.81
C GLU A 71 1.41 15.79 -4.88
N GLY A 72 0.68 14.67 -4.82
CA GLY A 72 -0.47 14.55 -3.92
C GLY A 72 -0.15 14.65 -2.43
N LEU A 73 1.11 14.40 -2.03
CA LEU A 73 1.56 14.59 -0.65
C LEU A 73 1.85 16.08 -0.36
N PHE A 74 2.51 16.76 -1.30
CA PHE A 74 2.80 18.19 -1.21
C PHE A 74 1.51 19.02 -1.24
N ASP A 75 0.52 18.64 -2.04
CA ASP A 75 -0.78 19.32 -2.07
C ASP A 75 -1.54 19.15 -0.76
N LYS A 76 -1.54 17.93 -0.19
CA LYS A 76 -2.10 17.68 1.16
C LYS A 76 -1.38 18.50 2.24
N LEU A 77 -0.07 18.67 2.13
CA LEU A 77 0.71 19.48 3.07
C LEU A 77 0.38 20.98 2.92
N ARG A 78 0.36 21.50 1.68
CA ARG A 78 -0.05 22.88 1.39
C ARG A 78 -1.46 23.17 1.89
N GLN A 79 -2.39 22.25 1.69
CA GLN A 79 -3.76 22.40 2.20
C GLN A 79 -3.79 22.49 3.73
N LYS A 80 -3.03 21.64 4.43
CA LYS A 80 -2.91 21.69 5.90
C LYS A 80 -2.28 22.99 6.41
N LEU A 81 -1.33 23.57 5.67
CA LEU A 81 -0.69 24.83 6.04
C LEU A 81 -1.61 26.04 5.79
N LYS A 82 -2.38 26.06 4.70
CA LYS A 82 -3.38 27.10 4.42
C LYS A 82 -4.48 27.15 5.48
N LEU A 83 -4.99 25.98 5.89
CA LEU A 83 -6.02 25.87 6.93
C LEU A 83 -5.57 26.36 8.31
N ARG A 84 -4.25 26.45 8.58
CA ARG A 84 -3.73 27.06 9.82
C ARG A 84 -3.72 28.59 9.78
N LYS A 85 -3.70 29.20 8.58
CA LYS A 85 -3.56 30.65 8.40
C LYS A 85 -4.92 31.36 8.42
N GLU A 86 -6.00 30.66 8.08
CA GLU A 86 -7.37 31.19 8.03
C GLU A 86 -8.14 31.07 9.36
N GLY A 87 -7.48 30.62 10.44
CA GLY A 87 -8.10 30.43 11.77
C GLY A 87 -8.10 31.66 12.69
N HIS A 88 -7.62 32.82 12.23
CA HIS A 88 -7.58 34.07 12.99
C HIS A 88 -8.31 35.18 12.22
N SER A 89 -9.63 35.15 12.24
CA SER A 89 -10.47 36.33 12.03
C SER A 89 -11.81 36.07 12.68
N GLU A 90 -12.02 36.72 13.83
CA GLU A 90 -13.31 36.92 14.45
C GLU A 90 -14.15 37.81 13.52
N GLU A 91 -15.34 37.36 13.09
CA GLU A 91 -16.55 38.19 12.93
C GLU A 91 -17.74 37.37 12.38
N GLU A 92 -18.85 37.53 13.11
CA GLU A 92 -20.29 37.40 12.81
C GLU A 92 -20.87 36.24 11.98
N VAL A 93 -21.89 35.64 12.60
CA VAL A 93 -22.69 34.48 12.15
C VAL A 93 -23.93 34.98 11.40
N PRO A 94 -24.34 34.32 10.31
CA PRO A 94 -25.76 34.04 10.14
C PRO A 94 -26.03 32.53 10.13
N GLU A 95 -27.07 32.18 10.89
CA GLU A 95 -27.62 30.84 11.07
C GLU A 95 -28.01 30.22 9.72
N THR A 96 -27.17 29.33 9.20
CA THR A 96 -27.67 28.27 8.34
C THR A 96 -26.82 27.02 8.53
N SER A 97 -27.47 26.04 9.19
CA SER A 97 -27.36 24.60 8.94
C SER A 97 -25.97 23.96 8.84
N ARG A 98 -24.92 24.49 9.47
CA ARG A 98 -23.71 23.70 9.73
C ARG A 98 -23.93 22.88 10.99
N LYS A 99 -24.66 21.77 10.86
CA LYS A 99 -24.46 20.62 11.76
C LYS A 99 -22.97 20.28 11.66
N SER A 100 -22.19 20.80 12.59
CA SER A 100 -20.80 20.39 12.75
C SER A 100 -20.86 18.87 12.86
N ARG A 101 -20.38 18.17 11.83
CA ARG A 101 -20.02 16.77 11.99
C ARG A 101 -18.81 16.82 12.92
N ARG A 102 -19.04 17.00 14.22
CA ARG A 102 -18.12 16.58 15.26
C ARG A 102 -17.81 15.15 14.86
N LYS A 103 -16.63 14.91 14.29
CA LYS A 103 -16.15 13.54 14.09
C LYS A 103 -16.23 12.97 15.49
N ALA A 104 -17.22 12.12 15.74
CA ALA A 104 -17.33 11.43 17.02
C ALA A 104 -15.93 10.85 17.26
N LYS A 105 -15.32 11.20 18.40
CA LYS A 105 -13.97 10.69 18.75
C LYS A 105 -14.04 9.19 18.51
N GLN A 106 -13.27 8.69 17.53
CA GLN A 106 -13.32 7.29 17.14
C GLN A 106 -13.03 6.48 18.39
N SER A 107 -14.06 5.80 18.91
CA SER A 107 -13.99 5.02 20.14
C SER A 107 -13.34 3.67 19.91
N THR A 108 -12.92 3.37 18.68
CA THR A 108 -12.31 2.11 18.28
C THR A 108 -10.98 2.33 17.55
N ARG A 109 -10.04 1.40 17.78
CA ARG A 109 -8.76 1.26 17.07
C ARG A 109 -8.71 -0.11 16.41
N ASN A 110 -8.09 -0.21 15.24
CA ASN A 110 -7.82 -1.51 14.63
C ASN A 110 -6.50 -2.07 15.17
N ILE A 111 -6.52 -3.31 15.64
CA ILE A 111 -5.34 -4.06 16.05
C ILE A 111 -5.19 -5.33 15.19
N GLU A 112 -3.97 -5.86 15.13
CA GLU A 112 -3.70 -7.14 14.50
C GLU A 112 -3.49 -8.21 15.58
N ILE A 113 -4.29 -9.27 15.54
CA ILE A 113 -4.21 -10.40 16.47
C ILE A 113 -3.78 -11.63 15.70
N GLY A 114 -2.77 -12.35 16.20
CA GLY A 114 -2.28 -13.59 15.64
C GLY A 114 -2.07 -14.67 16.71
N TRP A 115 -2.23 -15.93 16.32
CA TRP A 115 -2.04 -17.04 17.25
C TRP A 115 -0.59 -17.55 17.25
N VAL A 116 0.04 -17.45 18.40
CA VAL A 116 1.34 -18.08 18.71
C VAL A 116 1.11 -19.23 19.68
N HIS A 117 1.66 -20.39 19.36
CA HIS A 117 1.50 -21.60 20.13
C HIS A 117 2.85 -22.17 20.56
N THR A 118 3.00 -22.48 21.84
CA THR A 118 4.24 -23.01 22.42
C THR A 118 4.03 -24.46 22.83
N ILE A 119 4.80 -25.37 22.22
CA ILE A 119 4.83 -26.80 22.54
C ILE A 119 6.28 -27.16 22.83
N ASP A 120 6.55 -27.87 23.93
CA ASP A 120 7.90 -28.35 24.30
C ASP A 120 8.99 -27.27 24.25
N LYS A 121 8.67 -26.07 24.78
CA LYS A 121 9.54 -24.87 24.76
C LYS A 121 9.82 -24.28 23.37
N VAL A 122 9.16 -24.78 22.33
CA VAL A 122 9.25 -24.25 20.97
C VAL A 122 8.02 -23.41 20.66
N THR A 123 8.23 -22.11 20.47
CA THR A 123 7.19 -21.15 20.13
C THR A 123 7.06 -21.01 18.62
N LYS A 124 5.87 -21.27 18.08
CA LYS A 124 5.58 -21.19 16.64
C LYS A 124 4.29 -20.43 16.39
N GLN A 125 4.31 -19.55 15.39
CA GLN A 125 3.09 -18.91 14.90
C GLN A 125 2.24 -19.93 14.13
N VAL A 126 0.97 -20.05 14.49
CA VAL A 126 0.00 -20.91 13.78
C VAL A 126 -0.38 -20.23 12.47
N ARG A 127 -0.22 -20.91 11.34
CA ARG A 127 -0.54 -20.36 10.02
C ARG A 127 -2.06 -20.35 9.77
N ALA A 128 -2.51 -19.46 8.89
CA ALA A 128 -3.93 -19.34 8.49
C ALA A 128 -4.55 -20.66 8.00
N LYS A 129 -3.79 -21.49 7.27
CA LYS A 129 -4.25 -22.82 6.80
C LYS A 129 -4.60 -23.78 7.95
N GLN A 130 -4.05 -23.57 9.15
CA GLN A 130 -4.33 -24.35 10.34
C GLN A 130 -5.30 -23.60 11.28
N GLY A 131 -6.12 -22.68 10.77
CA GLY A 131 -7.04 -21.90 11.61
C GLY A 131 -6.40 -20.81 12.46
N GLY A 132 -5.08 -20.59 12.32
CA GLY A 132 -4.39 -19.44 12.92
C GLY A 132 -4.33 -18.24 11.97
N GLY A 133 -3.13 -17.68 11.81
CA GLY A 133 -2.87 -16.48 11.02
C GLY A 133 -3.13 -15.19 11.81
N THR A 134 -2.99 -14.06 11.13
CA THR A 134 -3.22 -12.72 11.71
C THR A 134 -4.49 -12.11 11.13
N ARG A 135 -5.32 -11.50 11.98
CA ARG A 135 -6.52 -10.75 11.55
C ARG A 135 -6.56 -9.36 12.14
N LYS A 136 -7.14 -8.42 11.38
CA LYS A 136 -7.43 -7.07 11.85
C LYS A 136 -8.78 -7.05 12.57
N VAL A 137 -8.78 -6.62 13.82
CA VAL A 137 -9.98 -6.55 14.67
C VAL A 137 -10.13 -5.13 15.21
N PRO A 138 -11.33 -4.53 15.10
CA PRO A 138 -11.64 -3.26 15.76
C PRO A 138 -11.88 -3.49 17.25
N ILE A 139 -11.11 -2.84 18.11
CA ILE A 139 -11.27 -2.88 19.57
C ILE A 139 -11.50 -1.47 20.11
N ASN A 140 -12.15 -1.34 21.27
CA ASN A 140 -12.30 -0.05 21.93
C ASN A 140 -10.91 0.59 22.20
N VAL A 141 -10.77 1.90 22.00
CA VAL A 141 -9.53 2.65 22.28
C VAL A 141 -9.11 2.59 23.74
N HIS A 142 -10.06 2.39 24.65
CA HIS A 142 -9.83 2.17 26.08
C HIS A 142 -9.77 0.69 26.47
N GLY A 143 -9.96 -0.21 25.50
CA GLY A 143 -9.88 -1.65 25.71
C GLY A 143 -8.46 -2.10 26.04
N GLY A 144 -8.35 -2.95 27.06
CA GLY A 144 -7.09 -3.46 27.61
C GLY A 144 -6.81 -4.91 27.22
N PHE A 145 -5.88 -5.55 27.93
CA PHE A 145 -5.45 -6.93 27.66
C PHE A 145 -6.60 -7.95 27.68
N ASN A 146 -7.52 -7.84 28.64
CA ASN A 146 -8.66 -8.75 28.75
C ASN A 146 -9.60 -8.68 27.53
N ASP A 147 -9.80 -7.49 26.97
CA ASP A 147 -10.63 -7.30 25.78
C ASP A 147 -9.96 -7.91 24.55
N ILE A 148 -8.64 -7.73 24.42
CA ILE A 148 -7.85 -8.35 23.34
C ILE A 148 -7.89 -9.87 23.45
N LEU A 149 -7.76 -10.40 24.66
CA LEU A 149 -7.78 -11.84 24.91
C LEU A 149 -9.14 -12.45 24.59
N LYS A 150 -10.23 -11.76 24.97
CA LYS A 150 -11.59 -12.18 24.66
C LYS A 150 -11.83 -12.23 23.14
N GLU A 151 -11.42 -11.20 22.42
CA GLU A 151 -11.50 -11.16 20.95
C GLU A 151 -10.64 -12.27 20.32
N GLY A 152 -9.42 -12.50 20.82
CA GLY A 152 -8.55 -13.57 20.35
C GLY A 152 -9.17 -14.97 20.54
N LYS A 153 -9.77 -15.23 21.70
CA LYS A 153 -10.50 -16.48 21.97
C LYS A 153 -11.66 -16.68 21.01
N ALA A 154 -12.52 -15.67 20.87
CA ALA A 154 -13.65 -15.73 19.93
C ALA A 154 -13.18 -15.98 18.47
N LEU A 155 -12.01 -15.47 18.11
CA LEU A 155 -11.46 -15.60 16.76
C LEU A 155 -10.87 -16.98 16.47
N PHE A 156 -10.12 -17.56 17.40
CA PHE A 156 -9.41 -18.83 17.19
C PHE A 156 -10.14 -20.06 17.77
N PHE A 157 -11.10 -19.83 18.67
CA PHE A 157 -11.95 -20.81 19.35
C PHE A 157 -13.42 -20.35 19.33
N PRO A 158 -14.05 -20.29 18.13
CA PRO A 158 -15.44 -19.84 18.04
C PRO A 158 -16.35 -20.75 18.89
N GLU A 159 -17.22 -20.14 19.69
CA GLU A 159 -18.19 -20.83 20.56
C GLU A 159 -17.58 -21.80 21.60
N GLY A 160 -16.32 -21.58 22.01
CA GLY A 160 -15.61 -22.47 22.95
C GLY A 160 -15.31 -23.84 22.36
N SER A 161 -15.46 -24.00 21.04
CA SER A 161 -15.29 -25.26 20.34
C SER A 161 -13.82 -25.61 20.05
N LYS A 162 -13.61 -26.81 19.49
CA LYS A 162 -12.29 -27.37 19.17
C LYS A 162 -11.63 -26.59 18.03
N SER A 163 -10.49 -25.96 18.32
CA SER A 163 -9.57 -25.44 17.30
C SER A 163 -8.81 -26.57 16.60
N SER A 164 -8.02 -26.25 15.58
CA SER A 164 -7.11 -27.20 14.94
C SER A 164 -6.06 -27.81 15.88
N LYS A 165 -5.81 -27.21 17.05
CA LYS A 165 -4.83 -27.68 18.04
C LYS A 165 -5.44 -28.35 19.26
N GLY A 166 -6.74 -28.19 19.53
CA GLY A 166 -7.38 -28.72 20.73
C GLY A 166 -8.55 -27.87 21.20
N HIS A 167 -9.13 -28.24 22.34
CA HIS A 167 -10.25 -27.52 22.94
C HIS A 167 -9.75 -26.30 23.72
N GLU A 168 -10.56 -25.24 23.86
CA GLU A 168 -10.13 -24.00 24.54
C GLU A 168 -9.64 -24.27 25.98
N SER A 169 -10.29 -25.19 26.69
CA SER A 169 -9.93 -25.60 28.07
C SER A 169 -8.52 -26.15 28.22
N ASP A 170 -7.93 -26.64 27.13
CA ASP A 170 -6.63 -27.31 27.15
C ASP A 170 -5.48 -26.28 27.12
N PHE A 171 -5.80 -24.99 26.98
CA PHE A 171 -4.82 -23.93 26.80
C PHE A 171 -4.85 -22.89 27.92
N LYS A 172 -3.65 -22.40 28.25
CA LYS A 172 -3.47 -21.16 28.99
C LYS A 172 -3.19 -20.05 27.99
N PHE A 173 -3.93 -18.94 28.09
CA PHE A 173 -3.83 -17.81 27.17
C PHE A 173 -3.14 -16.63 27.83
N ASP A 174 -2.40 -15.87 27.02
CA ASP A 174 -1.70 -14.64 27.40
C ASP A 174 -1.59 -13.70 26.19
N VAL A 175 -1.39 -12.40 26.41
CA VAL A 175 -1.32 -11.35 25.36
C VAL A 175 -0.06 -10.52 25.50
#